data_AF-A0A382V608-F1
#
_entry.id   AF-A0A382V608-F1
#
_cell.length_a   1.000
_cell.length_b   1.000
_cell.length_c   1.000
_cell.angle_alpha   90.00
_cell.angle_beta   90.00
_cell.angle_gamma   90.00
#
_symmetry.space_group_name_H-M   'P 1'
#
loop_
_entity.id
_entity.type
_entity.pdbx_description
1 polymer ?
#
loop_
_entity_poly.entity_id
_entity_poly.type
_entity_poly.pdbx_seq_one_letter_code
_entity_poly.pdbx_strand_id
1 'polypeptide(L)'
;MSDKIYLPMTPEVRDELRYAMNTQFRYKLYRDTVFPFLHSMGIRHIIQGFEAKEELGFIGVLQLWYENNSGELSYQTKDKHFLAGDWKHEWLDKPEDAIELAIQIQKDKPYDEDKLIQIAIEYARKAAEKHVKKLVEDHLEKEEPPKLLN
;
A
#
# COMPACT_ATOMS: atom_id res chain seq x y z
N MET A 1 24.97 13.59 20.37
CA MET A 1 25.93 12.74 19.63
C MET A 1 25.68 12.98 18.15
N SER A 2 26.70 13.00 17.30
CA SER A 2 26.56 13.43 15.90
C SER A 2 25.60 12.52 15.13
N ASP A 3 24.37 13.00 14.91
CA ASP A 3 23.25 12.31 14.23
C ASP A 3 23.41 12.22 12.70
N LYS A 4 24.60 12.50 12.18
CA LYS A 4 24.84 12.51 10.74
C LYS A 4 25.10 11.09 10.26
N ILE A 5 24.08 10.48 9.66
CA ILE A 5 24.30 9.30 8.81
C ILE A 5 25.21 9.74 7.67
N TYR A 6 26.42 9.17 7.65
CA TYR A 6 27.35 9.34 6.55
C TYR A 6 26.86 8.47 5.40
N LEU A 7 26.00 9.04 4.56
CA LEU A 7 25.73 8.45 3.25
C LEU A 7 27.03 8.55 2.43
N PRO A 8 27.39 7.54 1.63
CA PRO A 8 28.63 7.56 0.84
C PRO A 8 28.63 8.64 -0.26
N MET A 9 27.50 9.34 -0.44
CA MET A 9 27.31 10.43 -1.41
C MET A 9 27.28 11.82 -0.74
N THR A 10 27.64 12.85 -1.51
CA THR A 10 27.53 14.24 -1.05
C THR A 10 26.07 14.68 -0.94
N PRO A 11 25.73 15.67 -0.09
CA PRO A 11 24.36 16.18 0.03
C PRO A 11 23.77 16.70 -1.29
N GLU A 12 24.58 17.36 -2.13
CA GLU A 12 24.14 17.90 -3.42
C GLU A 12 23.71 16.79 -4.38
N VAL A 13 24.55 15.74 -4.53
CA VAL A 13 24.23 14.57 -5.35
C VAL A 13 23.00 13.83 -4.82
N ARG A 14 22.89 13.71 -3.50
CA ARG A 14 21.73 13.10 -2.85
C ARG A 14 20.44 13.85 -3.19
N ASP A 15 20.46 15.17 -3.10
CA ASP A 15 19.27 16.00 -3.31
C ASP A 15 18.86 16.00 -4.79
N GLU A 16 19.81 15.98 -5.73
CA GLU A 16 19.54 15.77 -7.16
C GLU A 16 18.91 14.39 -7.42
N LEU A 17 19.46 13.33 -6.83
CA LEU A 17 18.91 11.97 -6.94
C LEU A 17 17.50 11.90 -6.35
N ARG A 18 17.28 12.49 -5.17
CA ARG A 18 15.96 12.56 -4.53
C ARG A 18 14.97 13.31 -5.40
N TYR A 19 15.36 14.44 -5.99
CA TYR A 19 14.51 15.17 -6.92
C TYR A 19 14.13 14.32 -8.13
N ALA A 20 15.10 13.65 -8.75
CA ALA A 20 14.86 12.78 -9.89
C ALA A 20 13.96 11.58 -9.54
N MET A 21 14.25 10.88 -8.44
CA MET A 21 13.48 9.71 -7.99
C MET A 21 12.05 10.09 -7.59
N ASN A 22 11.87 11.18 -6.83
CA ASN A 22 10.56 11.70 -6.47
C ASN A 22 9.74 12.05 -7.72
N THR A 23 10.36 12.72 -8.69
CA THR A 23 9.71 13.10 -9.95
C THR A 23 9.26 11.88 -10.75
N GLN A 24 10.16 10.90 -10.94
CA GLN A 24 9.85 9.67 -11.67
C GLN A 24 8.77 8.84 -10.97
N PHE A 25 8.89 8.69 -9.65
CA PHE A 25 7.93 7.95 -8.84
C PHE A 25 6.54 8.59 -8.91
N ARG A 26 6.42 9.90 -8.63
CA ARG A 26 5.15 10.62 -8.69
C ARG A 26 4.58 10.64 -10.10
N TYR A 27 5.41 10.77 -11.14
CA TYR A 27 4.94 10.69 -12.52
C TYR A 27 4.27 9.35 -12.83
N LYS A 28 4.88 8.24 -12.41
CA LYS A 28 4.30 6.91 -12.58
C LYS A 28 3.03 6.76 -11.75
N LEU A 29 3.10 7.14 -10.47
CA LEU A 29 1.99 7.03 -9.53
C LEU A 29 0.76 7.82 -10.01
N TYR A 30 0.93 9.07 -10.43
CA TYR A 30 -0.18 9.96 -10.82
C TYR A 30 -0.85 9.56 -12.14
N ARG A 31 -0.17 8.76 -12.95
CA ARG A 31 -0.72 8.18 -14.18
C ARG A 31 -1.45 6.88 -13.95
N ASP A 32 -1.30 6.27 -12.77
CA ASP A 32 -2.03 5.08 -12.43
C ASP A 32 -3.53 5.42 -12.28
N THR A 33 -4.38 4.60 -12.89
CA THR A 33 -5.83 4.72 -12.79
C THR A 33 -6.35 4.57 -11.36
N VAL A 34 -5.62 3.89 -10.47
CA VAL A 34 -6.02 3.73 -9.07
C VAL A 34 -5.69 4.95 -8.21
N PHE A 35 -4.71 5.77 -8.61
CA PHE A 35 -4.19 6.87 -7.81
C PHE A 35 -5.26 7.86 -7.30
N PRO A 36 -6.22 8.30 -8.14
CA PRO A 36 -7.26 9.25 -7.72
C PRO A 36 -8.14 8.73 -6.57
N PHE A 37 -8.15 7.42 -6.35
CA PHE A 37 -9.03 6.76 -5.39
C PHE A 37 -8.32 6.31 -4.12
N LEU A 38 -6.97 6.34 -4.08
CA LEU A 38 -6.19 5.80 -2.96
C LEU A 38 -6.63 6.39 -1.61
N HIS A 39 -6.75 7.72 -1.52
CA HIS A 39 -7.16 8.38 -0.28
C HIS A 39 -8.55 7.94 0.18
N SER A 40 -9.48 7.70 -0.75
CA SER A 40 -10.87 7.32 -0.47
C SER A 40 -10.98 5.86 -0.04
N MET A 41 -10.02 5.03 -0.47
CA MET A 41 -9.85 3.66 0.01
C MET A 41 -9.13 3.60 1.37
N GLY A 42 -8.82 4.75 1.98
CA GLY A 42 -8.11 4.82 3.26
C GLY A 42 -6.58 4.76 3.13
N ILE A 43 -6.05 4.65 1.91
CA ILE A 43 -4.60 4.71 1.65
C ILE A 43 -4.18 6.18 1.62
N ARG A 44 -3.82 6.70 2.80
CA ARG A 44 -3.40 8.09 3.00
C ARG A 44 -1.90 8.28 3.07
N HIS A 45 -1.13 7.22 3.25
CA HIS A 45 0.34 7.25 3.32
C HIS A 45 0.91 6.24 2.32
N ILE A 46 1.98 6.63 1.63
CA ILE A 46 2.75 5.78 0.72
C ILE A 46 4.21 5.97 1.09
N ILE A 47 4.91 4.88 1.40
CA ILE A 47 6.31 4.90 1.84
C ILE A 47 7.12 4.08 0.83
N GLN A 48 8.18 4.66 0.27
CA GLN A 48 9.03 4.04 -0.74
C GLN A 48 10.50 4.28 -0.43
N GLY A 49 11.25 3.20 -0.16
CA GLY A 49 12.72 3.25 -0.05
C GLY A 49 13.38 3.37 -1.42
N PHE A 50 14.44 4.19 -1.49
CA PHE A 50 15.27 4.33 -2.68
C PHE A 50 16.74 4.05 -2.38
N GLU A 51 17.33 3.24 -3.25
CA GLU A 51 18.74 2.85 -3.22
C GLU A 51 19.33 3.07 -4.61
N ALA A 52 20.55 3.57 -4.66
CA ALA A 52 21.35 3.63 -5.86
C ALA A 52 22.20 2.35 -6.00
N LYS A 53 22.76 2.13 -7.19
CA LYS A 53 23.68 1.00 -7.43
C LYS A 53 24.86 1.03 -6.45
N GLU A 54 25.45 -0.15 -6.24
CA GLU A 54 26.34 -0.59 -5.14
C GLU A 54 27.38 0.43 -4.61
N GLU A 55 27.80 1.43 -5.38
CA GLU A 55 28.77 2.44 -4.95
C GLU A 55 28.14 3.67 -4.26
N LEU A 56 26.90 4.02 -4.62
CA LEU A 56 26.20 5.21 -4.10
C LEU A 56 25.30 4.88 -2.91
N GLY A 57 24.88 3.63 -2.75
CA GLY A 57 24.16 3.16 -1.57
C GLY A 57 22.78 3.79 -1.36
N PHE A 58 22.36 3.86 -0.09
CA PHE A 58 21.02 4.31 0.31
C PHE A 58 20.80 5.81 0.01
N ILE A 59 19.67 6.13 -0.63
CA ILE A 59 19.31 7.53 -0.98
C ILE A 59 18.39 8.13 0.09
N GLY A 60 17.50 7.31 0.65
CA GLY A 60 16.47 7.75 1.59
C GLY A 60 15.16 7.01 1.38
N VAL A 61 14.20 7.29 2.27
CA VAL A 61 12.81 6.84 2.10
C VAL A 61 11.94 8.04 1.74
N LEU A 62 11.22 7.96 0.63
CA LEU A 62 10.20 8.93 0.27
C LEU A 62 8.90 8.55 0.95
N GLN A 63 8.33 9.48 1.70
CA GLN A 63 6.97 9.41 2.20
C GLN A 63 6.11 10.37 1.39
N LEU A 64 4.99 9.88 0.88
CA LEU A 64 3.87 10.70 0.42
C LEU A 64 2.73 10.55 1.42
N TRP A 65 2.05 11.65 1.74
CA TRP A 65 0.81 11.57 2.51
C TRP A 65 -0.25 12.49 1.94
N TYR A 66 -1.50 12.06 2.05
CA TYR A 66 -2.66 12.82 1.63
C TYR A 66 -3.22 13.60 2.81
N GLU A 67 -3.29 14.92 2.65
CA GLU A 67 -3.85 15.83 3.64
C GLU A 67 -5.09 16.52 3.07
N ASN A 68 -6.20 16.48 3.81
CA ASN A 68 -7.43 17.20 3.47
C ASN A 68 -7.57 18.40 4.42
N ASN A 69 -7.39 19.60 3.88
CA ASN A 69 -7.33 20.83 4.65
C ASN A 69 -8.69 21.56 4.74
N SER A 70 -9.70 21.15 3.97
CA SER A 70 -11.01 21.81 3.98
C SER A 70 -12.09 21.06 4.76
N GLY A 71 -11.88 19.77 5.06
CA GLY A 71 -12.88 18.92 5.71
C GLY A 71 -14.02 18.48 4.79
N GLU A 72 -14.01 18.91 3.52
CA GLU A 72 -14.97 18.49 2.51
C GLU A 72 -14.53 17.18 1.84
N LEU A 73 -15.46 16.44 1.24
CA LEU A 73 -15.11 15.25 0.46
C LEU A 73 -14.25 15.63 -0.74
N SER A 74 -13.00 15.16 -0.75
CA SER A 74 -12.10 15.38 -1.87
C SER A 74 -12.18 14.25 -2.87
N TYR A 75 -12.15 14.60 -4.15
CA TYR A 75 -12.01 13.70 -5.28
C TYR A 75 -11.23 14.40 -6.38
N GLN A 76 -10.66 13.63 -7.30
CA GLN A 76 -9.96 14.21 -8.44
C GLN A 76 -10.97 14.80 -9.44
N THR A 77 -10.80 16.09 -9.75
CA THR A 77 -11.59 16.81 -10.74
C THR A 77 -11.16 16.43 -12.17
N LYS A 78 -11.93 16.85 -13.17
CA LYS A 78 -11.59 16.65 -14.59
C LYS A 78 -10.20 17.23 -14.95
N ASP A 79 -9.78 18.27 -14.25
CA ASP A 79 -8.50 18.94 -14.46
C ASP A 79 -7.35 18.27 -13.70
N LYS A 80 -7.56 17.08 -13.12
CA LYS A 80 -6.58 16.27 -12.37
C LYS A 80 -6.08 16.88 -11.06
N HIS A 81 -6.82 17.83 -10.50
CA HIS A 81 -6.57 18.38 -9.16
C HIS A 81 -7.56 17.78 -8.16
N PHE A 82 -7.17 17.68 -6.90
CA PHE A 82 -8.07 17.27 -5.82
C PHE A 82 -8.82 18.49 -5.29
N LEU A 83 -10.11 18.35 -5.01
CA LEU A 83 -10.98 19.46 -4.60
C LEU A 83 -10.60 20.07 -3.24
N ALA A 84 -10.23 19.23 -2.28
CA ALA A 84 -10.19 19.57 -0.86
C ALA A 84 -8.89 19.16 -0.15
N GLY A 85 -7.96 18.53 -0.86
CA GLY A 85 -6.70 18.09 -0.28
C GLY A 85 -5.62 17.88 -1.32
N ASP A 86 -4.43 17.54 -0.87
CA ASP A 86 -3.28 17.35 -1.73
C ASP A 86 -2.30 16.32 -1.18
N TRP A 87 -1.50 15.75 -2.08
CA TRP A 87 -0.43 14.82 -1.72
C TRP A 87 0.85 15.59 -1.42
N LYS A 88 1.20 15.62 -0.14
CA LYS A 88 2.46 16.13 0.40
C LYS A 88 3.55 15.07 0.30
N HIS A 89 4.80 15.49 0.47
CA HIS A 89 5.93 14.56 0.47
C HIS A 89 7.08 15.02 1.34
N GLU A 90 7.82 14.06 1.90
CA GLU A 90 9.03 14.28 2.68
C GLU A 90 10.02 13.13 2.47
N TRP A 91 11.29 13.41 2.71
CA TRP A 91 12.37 12.42 2.64
C TRP A 91 12.90 12.12 4.03
N LEU A 92 12.91 10.84 4.38
CA LEU A 92 13.52 10.32 5.60
C LEU A 92 14.94 9.87 5.29
N ASP A 93 15.86 10.31 6.14
CA ASP A 93 17.29 10.03 5.98
C ASP A 93 17.68 8.66 6.56
N LYS A 94 16.87 8.09 7.45
CA LYS A 94 17.11 6.81 8.11
C LYS A 94 15.99 5.80 7.78
N PRO A 95 16.30 4.53 7.46
CA PRO A 95 15.28 3.49 7.34
C PRO A 95 14.48 3.28 8.63
N GLU A 96 15.10 3.48 9.79
CA GLU A 96 14.46 3.33 11.11
C GLU A 96 13.31 4.30 11.30
N ASP A 97 13.49 5.57 10.88
CA ASP A 97 12.44 6.60 10.94
C ASP A 97 11.21 6.17 10.10
N ALA A 98 11.44 5.53 8.96
CA ALA A 98 10.36 5.01 8.11
C ALA A 98 9.61 3.83 8.74
N ILE A 99 10.31 2.98 9.49
CA ILE A 99 9.70 1.87 10.23
C ILE A 99 8.86 2.42 11.38
N GLU A 100 9.37 3.38 12.15
CA GLU A 100 8.63 4.02 13.24
C GLU A 100 7.35 4.69 12.74
N LEU A 101 7.46 5.42 11.63
CA LEU A 101 6.32 6.00 10.94
C LEU A 101 5.29 4.94 10.51
N ALA A 102 5.74 3.84 9.88
CA ALA A 102 4.84 2.78 9.45
C ALA A 102 4.09 2.13 10.63
N ILE A 103 4.78 1.93 11.77
CA ILE A 103 4.17 1.44 13.01
C ILE A 103 3.14 2.45 13.53
N GLN A 104 3.44 3.75 13.48
CA GLN A 104 2.53 4.79 13.96
C GLN A 104 1.27 4.86 13.08
N ILE A 105 1.42 4.87 11.75
CA ILE A 105 0.31 4.81 10.80
C ILE A 105 -0.60 3.61 11.08
N GLN A 106 0.00 2.45 11.38
CA GLN A 106 -0.75 1.24 11.70
C GLN A 106 -1.55 1.38 12.99
N LYS A 107 -0.94 1.94 14.04
CA LYS A 107 -1.61 2.17 15.34
C LYS A 107 -2.73 3.19 15.28
N ASP A 108 -2.61 4.18 14.39
CA ASP A 108 -3.59 5.25 14.23
C ASP A 108 -4.82 4.83 13.40
N LYS A 109 -4.83 3.61 12.83
CA LYS A 109 -6.01 3.07 12.16
C LYS A 109 -7.14 2.94 13.19
N PRO A 110 -8.39 3.33 12.84
CA PRO A 110 -9.53 3.21 13.75
C PRO A 110 -10.05 1.77 13.90
N TYR A 111 -9.32 0.80 13.36
CA TYR A 111 -9.66 -0.62 13.34
C TYR A 111 -8.40 -1.47 13.51
N ASP A 112 -8.62 -2.70 13.97
CA ASP A 112 -7.57 -3.72 14.10
C ASP A 112 -7.43 -4.48 12.78
N GLU A 113 -6.40 -4.14 12.01
CA GLU A 113 -6.17 -4.73 10.68
C GLU A 113 -5.86 -6.23 10.75
N ASP A 114 -5.14 -6.68 11.78
CA ASP A 114 -4.80 -8.09 11.95
C ASP A 114 -6.06 -8.94 12.14
N LYS A 115 -7.02 -8.43 12.92
CA LYS A 115 -8.34 -9.09 13.06
C LYS A 115 -9.11 -9.13 11.74
N LEU A 116 -9.08 -8.05 10.95
CA LEU A 116 -9.75 -8.03 9.65
C LEU A 116 -9.15 -9.06 8.69
N ILE A 117 -7.82 -9.16 8.65
CA ILE A 117 -7.12 -10.16 7.85
C ILE A 117 -7.50 -11.58 8.31
N GLN A 118 -7.52 -11.84 9.63
CA GLN A 118 -7.93 -13.13 10.18
C GLN A 118 -9.36 -13.52 9.76
N ILE A 119 -10.32 -12.59 9.90
CA ILE A 119 -11.72 -12.82 9.51
C ILE A 119 -11.82 -13.12 8.01
N ALA A 120 -11.09 -12.38 7.16
CA ALA A 120 -11.07 -12.60 5.72
C ALA A 120 -10.50 -13.98 5.35
N ILE A 121 -9.40 -14.40 5.98
CA ILE A 121 -8.80 -15.72 5.80
C ILE A 121 -9.77 -16.82 6.24
N GLU A 122 -10.41 -16.68 7.40
CA GLU A 122 -11.38 -17.66 7.90
C GLU A 122 -12.60 -17.79 6.99
N TYR A 123 -13.10 -16.68 6.48
CA TYR A 123 -14.20 -16.67 5.52
C TYR A 123 -13.83 -17.39 4.23
N ALA A 124 -12.66 -17.08 3.66
CA ALA A 124 -12.15 -17.73 2.45
C ALA A 124 -12.00 -19.25 2.66
N ARG A 125 -11.48 -19.67 3.83
CA ARG A 125 -11.37 -21.09 4.20
C ARG A 125 -12.74 -21.77 4.25
N LYS A 126 -13.72 -21.18 4.93
CA LYS A 126 -15.09 -21.74 5.02
C LYS A 126 -15.75 -21.85 3.64
N ALA A 127 -15.56 -20.85 2.79
CA ALA A 127 -16.07 -20.87 1.41
C ALA A 127 -15.44 -22.01 0.58
N ALA A 128 -14.11 -22.18 0.70
CA ALA A 128 -13.39 -23.27 0.04
C ALA A 128 -13.85 -24.64 0.55
N GLU A 129 -13.99 -24.84 1.87
CA GLU A 129 -14.48 -26.09 2.46
C GLU A 129 -15.90 -26.43 1.98
N LYS A 130 -16.79 -25.43 1.90
CA LYS A 130 -18.14 -25.62 1.37
C LYS A 130 -18.13 -26.01 -0.11
N HIS A 131 -17.24 -25.41 -0.90
CA HIS A 131 -17.09 -25.74 -2.31
C HIS A 131 -16.58 -27.17 -2.51
N VAL A 132 -15.57 -27.59 -1.74
CA VAL A 132 -15.03 -28.96 -1.77
C VAL A 132 -16.10 -29.97 -1.36
N LYS A 133 -16.84 -29.73 -0.28
CA LYS A 133 -17.95 -30.60 0.14
C LYS A 133 -18.98 -30.80 -0.97
N LYS A 134 -19.39 -29.71 -1.61
CA LYS A 134 -20.34 -29.77 -2.73
C LYS A 134 -19.80 -30.59 -3.91
N LEU A 135 -18.53 -30.43 -4.26
CA LEU A 135 -17.91 -31.22 -5.32
C LEU A 135 -17.86 -32.72 -5.01
N VAL A 136 -17.60 -33.08 -3.74
CA VAL A 136 -17.60 -34.48 -3.28
C VAL A 136 -19.03 -35.06 -3.33
N GLU A 137 -20.02 -34.33 -2.83
CA GLU A 137 -21.44 -34.72 -2.90
C GLU A 137 -21.89 -34.93 -4.35
N ASP A 138 -21.62 -33.96 -5.24
CA ASP A 138 -21.94 -34.03 -6.67
C ASP A 138 -21.25 -35.22 -7.38
N HIS A 139 -20.10 -35.70 -6.87
CA HIS A 139 -19.40 -36.87 -7.42
C HIS A 139 -20.03 -38.18 -6.91
N LEU A 140 -20.35 -38.25 -5.62
CA LEU A 140 -20.98 -39.42 -5.01
C LEU A 140 -22.39 -39.66 -5.56
N GLU A 141 -23.17 -38.61 -5.80
CA GLU A 141 -24.51 -38.72 -6.43
C GLU A 141 -24.45 -39.24 -7.88
N LYS A 142 -23.34 -39.02 -8.59
CA LYS A 142 -23.14 -39.55 -9.96
C LYS A 142 -22.68 -41.00 -9.99
N GLU A 143 -22.14 -41.51 -8.89
CA GLU A 143 -21.69 -42.89 -8.75
C GLU A 143 -22.78 -43.84 -8.20
N GLU A 144 -23.92 -43.34 -7.71
CA GLU A 144 -25.05 -44.20 -7.36
C GLU A 144 -25.60 -44.90 -8.62
N PRO A 145 -25.59 -46.25 -8.70
CA PRO A 145 -26.15 -46.96 -9.84
C PRO A 145 -27.66 -46.69 -9.94
N PRO A 146 -28.24 -46.63 -11.15
CA PRO A 146 -29.66 -46.36 -11.32
C PRO A 146 -30.44 -47.36 -10.46
N LYS A 147 -31.29 -46.84 -9.56
CA LYS A 147 -32.21 -47.65 -8.76
C LYS A 147 -32.94 -48.59 -9.72
N LEU A 148 -32.59 -49.87 -9.67
CA LEU A 148 -33.27 -50.91 -10.42
C LEU A 148 -34.72 -50.92 -9.91
N LEU A 149 -35.62 -50.36 -10.72
CA LEU A 149 -37.05 -50.52 -10.55
C LEU A 149 -37.35 -52.01 -10.67
N ASN A 150 -37.92 -52.56 -9.59
CA ASN A 150 -38.35 -53.94 -9.34
C ASN A 150 -38.59 -54.82 -10.58
#